data_AF-A0A438MXF3-F1
#
_entry.id   AF-A0A438MXF3-F1
#
_cell.length_a   1.000
_cell.length_b   1.000
_cell.length_c   1.000
_cell.angle_alpha   90.00
_cell.angle_beta   90.00
_cell.angle_gamma   90.00
#
_symmetry.space_group_name_H-M   'P 1'
#
loop_
_entity.id
_entity.type
_entity.pdbx_description
1 polymer ?
#
loop_
_entity_poly.entity_id
_entity_poly.type
_entity_poly.pdbx_seq_one_letter_code
_entity_poly.pdbx_strand_id
1 'polypeptide(L)'
;MTAAQSVYYAFKTLDRGESLISTTAFPNLALFFVGVTSFAFHLTMKYDAQIMDDLSMFWVCAAIIYELYTIGRSTNVKVVFGSALTAILGYISARHYTLNQLWLHNWTFIILVTAIWPRVLFLIRNSLNGPERMVARRQFRVGGLCFLAGFLLWLVDGAYCGPLRAARETLGLPWAFLLEFHGWWHILTSIGAGNCIRVTKVLTGKTPAVSR
;
A
#
# COMPACT_ATOMS: atom_id res chain seq x y z
N MET A 1 7.36 3.14 -16.65
CA MET A 1 8.52 2.97 -15.74
C MET A 1 8.14 3.14 -14.25
N THR A 2 6.86 3.26 -13.91
CA THR A 2 6.39 3.78 -12.62
C THR A 2 5.75 2.72 -11.71
N ALA A 3 5.39 1.55 -12.23
CA ALA A 3 4.82 0.44 -11.45
C ALA A 3 5.86 -0.59 -10.93
N ALA A 4 7.11 -0.54 -11.41
CA ALA A 4 8.18 -1.45 -10.99
C ALA A 4 8.65 -1.21 -9.53
N GLN A 5 8.32 -0.06 -8.96
CA GLN A 5 8.74 0.39 -7.66
C GLN A 5 8.06 -0.41 -6.55
N SER A 6 6.76 -0.73 -6.70
CA SER A 6 6.05 -1.62 -5.77
C SER A 6 6.67 -3.01 -5.76
N VAL A 7 7.00 -3.56 -6.94
CA VAL A 7 7.72 -4.83 -7.07
C VAL A 7 9.07 -4.76 -6.35
N TYR A 8 9.85 -3.71 -6.61
CA TYR A 8 11.14 -3.50 -5.94
C TYR A 8 11.00 -3.46 -4.42
N TYR A 9 10.05 -2.68 -3.89
CA TYR A 9 9.83 -2.58 -2.44
C TYR A 9 9.26 -3.87 -1.85
N ALA A 10 8.46 -4.65 -2.59
CA ALA A 10 8.00 -5.96 -2.15
C ALA A 10 9.18 -6.90 -1.87
N PHE A 11 10.19 -6.95 -2.74
CA PHE A 11 11.39 -7.75 -2.52
C PHE A 11 12.36 -7.12 -1.51
N LYS A 12 12.62 -5.81 -1.60
CA LYS A 12 13.57 -5.10 -0.73
C LYS A 12 13.22 -5.24 0.75
N THR A 13 11.93 -5.35 1.06
CA THR A 13 11.40 -5.39 2.43
C THR A 13 11.22 -6.82 2.98
N LEU A 14 11.69 -7.85 2.26
CA LEU A 14 11.83 -9.20 2.80
C LEU A 14 12.95 -9.26 3.84
N ASP A 15 12.74 -10.05 4.89
CA ASP A 15 13.78 -10.36 5.86
C ASP A 15 14.71 -11.45 5.33
N ARG A 16 15.87 -11.64 5.98
CA ARG A 16 16.85 -12.66 5.54
C ARG A 16 16.22 -14.05 5.61
N GLY A 17 16.22 -14.75 4.48
CA GLY A 17 15.64 -16.10 4.36
C GLY A 17 14.14 -16.11 4.04
N GLU A 18 13.47 -14.96 3.99
CA GLU A 18 12.09 -14.88 3.52
C GLU A 18 12.01 -14.89 1.98
N SER A 19 10.90 -15.44 1.49
CA SER A 19 10.47 -15.32 0.10
C SER A 19 9.10 -14.65 0.05
N LEU A 20 8.63 -14.25 -1.13
CA LEU A 20 7.29 -13.65 -1.27
C LEU A 20 6.16 -14.60 -0.85
N ILE A 21 6.36 -15.91 -0.86
CA ILE A 21 5.36 -16.91 -0.46
C ILE A 21 5.48 -17.32 1.01
N SER A 22 6.43 -16.74 1.75
CA SER A 22 6.55 -16.96 3.19
C SER A 22 5.30 -16.46 3.90
N THR A 23 4.84 -17.20 4.91
CA THR A 23 3.65 -16.84 5.69
C THR A 23 3.77 -15.49 6.39
N THR A 24 4.99 -15.05 6.69
CA THR A 24 5.34 -13.76 7.30
C THR A 24 5.46 -12.61 6.28
N ALA A 25 5.44 -12.92 4.98
CA ALA A 25 5.64 -11.97 3.90
C ALA A 25 4.33 -11.64 3.14
N PHE A 26 3.17 -11.88 3.76
CA PHE A 26 1.88 -11.67 3.10
C PHE A 26 1.66 -10.23 2.60
N PRO A 27 1.98 -9.16 3.36
CA PRO A 27 1.95 -7.79 2.83
C PRO A 27 2.93 -7.54 1.67
N ASN A 28 4.08 -8.22 1.64
CA ASN A 28 5.05 -8.12 0.55
C ASN A 28 4.47 -8.72 -0.73
N LEU A 29 3.85 -9.89 -0.64
CA LEU A 29 3.18 -10.54 -1.77
C LEU A 29 2.07 -9.65 -2.34
N ALA A 30 1.25 -9.06 -1.47
CA ALA A 30 0.21 -8.15 -1.91
C ALA A 30 0.78 -6.89 -2.59
N LEU A 31 1.85 -6.30 -2.06
CA LEU A 31 2.54 -5.17 -2.70
C LEU A 31 3.17 -5.55 -4.05
N PHE A 32 3.68 -6.77 -4.19
CA PHE A 32 4.16 -7.29 -5.47
C PHE A 32 3.04 -7.28 -6.51
N PHE A 33 1.85 -7.77 -6.15
CA PHE A 33 0.71 -7.76 -7.05
C PHE A 33 0.27 -6.35 -7.43
N VAL A 34 0.29 -5.37 -6.51
CA VAL A 34 0.06 -3.95 -6.86
C VAL A 34 0.99 -3.49 -7.97
N GLY A 35 2.27 -3.84 -7.90
CA GLY A 35 3.21 -3.48 -8.96
C GLY A 35 2.91 -4.15 -10.30
N VAL A 36 2.53 -5.43 -10.29
CA VAL A 36 2.23 -6.20 -11.50
C VAL A 36 0.93 -5.74 -12.17
N THR A 37 -0.15 -5.59 -11.39
CA THR A 37 -1.45 -5.17 -11.91
C THR A 37 -1.43 -3.72 -12.37
N SER A 38 -0.77 -2.83 -11.63
CA SER A 38 -0.56 -1.44 -12.05
C SER A 38 0.26 -1.37 -13.34
N PHE A 39 1.33 -2.17 -13.46
CA PHE A 39 2.08 -2.24 -14.71
C PHE A 39 1.20 -2.70 -15.88
N ALA A 40 0.40 -3.74 -15.69
CA ALA A 40 -0.51 -4.25 -16.71
C ALA A 40 -1.56 -3.21 -17.11
N PHE A 41 -2.10 -2.45 -16.15
CA PHE A 41 -3.02 -1.34 -16.44
C PHE A 41 -2.34 -0.26 -17.26
N HIS A 42 -1.19 0.28 -16.83
CA HIS A 42 -0.51 1.35 -17.57
C HIS A 42 0.04 0.92 -18.93
N LEU A 43 0.23 -0.37 -19.16
CA LEU A 43 0.60 -0.91 -20.47
C LEU A 43 -0.61 -1.02 -21.42
N THR A 44 -1.80 -1.32 -20.88
CA THR A 44 -2.96 -1.71 -21.70
C THR A 44 -4.08 -0.68 -21.74
N MET A 45 -4.21 0.13 -20.69
CA MET A 45 -5.30 1.07 -20.42
C MET A 45 -6.70 0.42 -20.51
N LYS A 46 -6.79 -0.88 -20.23
CA LYS A 46 -8.05 -1.64 -20.24
C LYS A 46 -8.75 -1.59 -18.90
N TYR A 47 -10.08 -1.57 -18.93
CA TYR A 47 -10.92 -1.55 -17.72
C TYR A 47 -10.61 -2.72 -16.77
N ASP A 48 -10.55 -3.95 -17.28
CA ASP A 48 -10.29 -5.12 -16.43
C ASP A 48 -8.91 -5.01 -15.74
N ALA A 49 -7.91 -4.48 -16.43
CA ALA A 49 -6.59 -4.25 -15.86
C ALA A 49 -6.63 -3.12 -14.80
N GLN A 50 -7.41 -2.07 -15.03
CA GLN A 50 -7.66 -1.02 -14.04
C GLN A 50 -8.28 -1.58 -12.77
N ILE A 51 -9.31 -2.43 -12.91
CA ILE A 51 -9.95 -3.06 -11.74
C ILE A 51 -8.94 -3.93 -11.00
N MET A 52 -8.10 -4.71 -11.69
CA MET A 52 -7.06 -5.49 -11.01
C MET A 52 -6.06 -4.62 -10.25
N ASP A 53 -5.70 -3.45 -10.78
CA ASP A 53 -4.88 -2.46 -10.07
C ASP A 53 -5.60 -1.96 -8.80
N ASP A 54 -6.80 -1.42 -8.97
CA ASP A 54 -7.64 -0.90 -7.87
C ASP A 54 -7.85 -1.93 -6.74
N LEU A 55 -8.16 -3.18 -7.11
CA LEU A 55 -8.42 -4.26 -6.14
C LEU A 55 -7.14 -4.70 -5.43
N SER A 56 -6.00 -4.75 -6.14
CA SER A 56 -4.73 -5.11 -5.53
C SER A 56 -4.33 -4.14 -4.41
N MET A 57 -4.67 -2.85 -4.55
CA MET A 57 -4.47 -1.83 -3.51
C MET A 57 -5.30 -2.10 -2.24
N PHE A 58 -6.52 -2.65 -2.38
CA PHE A 58 -7.30 -3.09 -1.22
C PHE A 58 -6.62 -4.24 -0.50
N TRP A 59 -6.13 -5.24 -1.24
CA TRP A 59 -5.55 -6.44 -0.66
C TRP A 59 -4.22 -6.17 0.05
N VAL A 60 -3.39 -5.23 -0.41
CA VAL A 60 -2.19 -4.84 0.33
C VAL A 60 -2.54 -4.14 1.65
N CYS A 61 -3.54 -3.26 1.65
CA CYS A 61 -4.02 -2.66 2.88
C CYS A 61 -4.65 -3.70 3.81
N ALA A 62 -5.43 -4.64 3.27
CA ALA A 62 -6.04 -5.73 4.02
C ALA A 62 -5.00 -6.62 4.69
N ALA A 63 -3.92 -6.97 3.97
CA ALA A 63 -2.80 -7.73 4.51
C ALA A 63 -2.13 -7.01 5.69
N ILE A 64 -1.88 -5.70 5.54
CA ILE A 64 -1.30 -4.89 6.62
C ILE A 64 -2.26 -4.78 7.82
N ILE A 65 -3.55 -4.53 7.59
CA ILE A 65 -4.57 -4.47 8.63
C ILE A 65 -4.68 -5.80 9.37
N TYR A 66 -4.72 -6.91 8.64
CA TYR A 66 -4.75 -8.25 9.20
C TYR A 66 -3.57 -8.47 10.15
N GLU A 67 -2.35 -8.20 9.71
CA GLU A 67 -1.15 -8.31 10.55
C GLU A 67 -1.28 -7.45 11.81
N LEU A 68 -1.60 -6.17 11.68
CA LEU A 68 -1.63 -5.20 12.80
C LEU A 68 -2.74 -5.44 13.84
N TYR A 69 -3.89 -5.95 13.42
CA TYR A 69 -5.05 -6.15 14.29
C TYR A 69 -5.11 -7.56 14.88
N THR A 70 -4.41 -8.53 14.28
CA THR A 70 -4.34 -9.92 14.78
C THR A 70 -3.08 -10.22 15.60
N ILE A 71 -2.19 -9.24 15.79
CA ILE A 71 -1.03 -9.36 16.69
C ILE A 71 -1.47 -9.88 18.07
N GLY A 72 -0.86 -10.98 18.52
CA GLY A 72 -1.11 -11.57 19.84
C GLY A 72 -2.52 -12.13 20.05
N ARG A 73 -3.34 -12.26 18.99
CA ARG A 73 -4.69 -12.82 19.08
C ARG A 73 -4.71 -14.34 18.87
N SER A 74 -5.71 -15.01 19.45
CA SER A 74 -5.94 -16.45 19.28
C SER A 74 -6.27 -16.80 17.83
N THR A 75 -5.99 -18.04 17.42
CA THR A 75 -6.23 -18.53 16.05
C THR A 75 -7.66 -18.28 15.60
N ASN A 76 -8.65 -18.51 16.47
CA ASN A 76 -10.07 -18.30 16.14
C ASN A 76 -10.36 -16.82 15.79
N VAL A 77 -9.81 -15.88 16.55
CA VAL A 77 -9.95 -14.45 16.26
C VAL A 77 -9.28 -14.10 14.94
N LYS A 78 -8.10 -14.65 14.66
CA LYS A 78 -7.41 -14.43 13.38
C LYS A 78 -8.23 -14.93 12.20
N VAL A 79 -8.80 -16.13 12.29
CA VAL A 79 -9.62 -16.74 11.24
C VAL A 79 -10.89 -15.92 11.03
N VAL A 80 -11.62 -15.60 12.10
CA VAL A 80 -12.86 -14.80 12.00
C VAL A 80 -12.59 -13.42 11.41
N PHE A 81 -11.54 -12.73 11.87
CA PHE A 81 -11.18 -11.41 11.38
C PHE A 81 -10.76 -11.46 9.90
N GLY A 82 -9.90 -12.40 9.52
CA GLY A 82 -9.46 -12.57 8.13
C GLY A 82 -10.62 -12.91 7.18
N SER A 83 -11.50 -13.83 7.59
CA SER A 83 -12.69 -14.21 6.81
C SER A 83 -13.66 -13.05 6.66
N ALA A 84 -13.94 -12.30 7.72
CA ALA A 84 -14.82 -11.13 7.66
C ALA A 84 -14.23 -10.03 6.75
N LEU A 85 -12.94 -9.72 6.90
CA LEU A 85 -12.25 -8.73 6.06
C LEU A 85 -12.28 -9.13 4.59
N THR A 86 -12.02 -10.41 4.29
CA THR A 86 -12.06 -10.97 2.93
C THR A 86 -13.46 -10.91 2.34
N ALA A 87 -14.49 -11.27 3.11
CA ALA A 87 -15.88 -11.23 2.64
C ALA A 87 -16.35 -9.80 2.34
N ILE A 88 -16.05 -8.85 3.24
CA ILE A 88 -16.40 -7.44 3.07
C ILE A 88 -15.71 -6.85 1.84
N LEU A 89 -14.39 -7.04 1.72
CA LEU A 89 -13.64 -6.51 0.58
C LEU A 89 -14.00 -7.22 -0.72
N GLY A 90 -14.30 -8.52 -0.69
CA GLY A 90 -14.80 -9.26 -1.85
C GLY A 90 -16.13 -8.69 -2.36
N TYR A 91 -17.06 -8.40 -1.44
CA TYR A 91 -18.32 -7.75 -1.80
C TYR A 91 -18.10 -6.36 -2.41
N ILE A 92 -17.30 -5.50 -1.75
CA ILE A 92 -16.98 -4.16 -2.26
C ILE A 92 -16.30 -4.25 -3.63
N SER A 93 -15.40 -5.22 -3.83
CA SER A 93 -14.71 -5.45 -5.10
C SER A 93 -15.67 -5.82 -6.22
N ALA A 94 -16.64 -6.71 -5.96
CA ALA A 94 -17.66 -7.08 -6.94
C ALA A 94 -18.59 -5.90 -7.28
N ARG A 95 -18.92 -5.07 -6.30
CA ARG A 95 -19.67 -3.82 -6.53
C ARG A 95 -18.85 -2.81 -7.34
N HIS A 96 -17.56 -2.66 -7.03
CA HIS A 96 -16.66 -1.77 -7.78
C HIS A 96 -16.57 -2.16 -9.26
N TYR A 97 -16.37 -3.46 -9.53
CA TYR A 97 -16.33 -4.00 -10.89
C TYR A 97 -17.62 -3.74 -11.69
N THR A 98 -18.79 -3.80 -11.05
CA THR A 98 -20.08 -3.63 -11.74
C THR A 98 -20.54 -2.17 -11.87
N LEU A 99 -20.10 -1.28 -10.98
CA LEU A 99 -20.54 0.12 -10.99
C LEU A 99 -19.80 0.99 -12.01
N ASN A 100 -18.59 0.61 -12.43
CA ASN A 100 -17.74 1.41 -13.35
C ASN A 100 -17.57 2.87 -12.86
N GLN A 101 -17.29 3.04 -11.56
CA GLN A 101 -17.17 4.34 -10.90
C GLN A 101 -15.99 4.34 -9.92
N LEU A 102 -15.19 5.42 -9.94
CA LEU A 102 -13.97 5.51 -9.13
C LEU A 102 -14.21 5.89 -7.65
N TRP A 103 -15.38 6.44 -7.32
CA TRP A 103 -15.64 6.95 -5.97
C TRP A 103 -15.67 5.83 -4.92
N LEU A 104 -16.18 4.65 -5.27
CA LEU A 104 -16.23 3.51 -4.35
C LEU A 104 -14.82 3.03 -4.02
N HIS A 105 -13.92 3.00 -5.01
CA HIS A 105 -12.51 2.75 -4.80
C HIS A 105 -11.88 3.75 -3.85
N ASN A 106 -11.99 5.05 -4.15
CA ASN A 106 -11.37 6.11 -3.38
C ASN A 106 -11.79 6.08 -1.90
N TRP A 107 -13.10 5.98 -1.62
CA TRP A 107 -13.60 5.93 -0.25
C TRP A 107 -13.14 4.67 0.49
N THR A 108 -13.20 3.51 -0.16
CA THR A 108 -12.74 2.25 0.44
C THR A 108 -11.25 2.32 0.77
N PHE A 109 -10.43 2.82 -0.16
CA PHE A 109 -8.99 2.95 0.04
C PHE A 109 -8.66 3.93 1.18
N ILE A 110 -9.34 5.08 1.26
CA ILE A 110 -9.18 6.05 2.35
C ILE A 110 -9.51 5.41 3.71
N ILE A 111 -10.60 4.65 3.80
CA ILE A 111 -11.00 3.96 5.04
C ILE A 111 -9.93 2.96 5.45
N LEU A 112 -9.44 2.14 4.51
CA LEU A 112 -8.41 1.14 4.78
C LEU A 112 -7.09 1.78 5.24
N VAL A 113 -6.60 2.81 4.54
CA VAL A 113 -5.39 3.54 4.96
C VAL A 113 -5.60 4.20 6.33
N THR A 114 -6.79 4.74 6.59
CA THR A 114 -7.14 5.34 7.88
C THR A 114 -7.18 4.32 9.01
N ALA A 115 -7.51 3.06 8.75
CA ALA A 115 -7.43 1.99 9.74
C ALA A 115 -5.97 1.62 10.09
N ILE A 116 -5.02 1.80 9.15
CA ILE A 116 -3.62 1.41 9.33
C ILE A 116 -2.87 2.39 10.25
N TRP A 117 -2.86 3.68 9.89
CA TRP A 117 -1.91 4.63 10.51
C TRP A 117 -2.08 4.85 12.02
N PRO A 118 -3.31 4.97 12.60
CA PRO A 118 -3.48 5.15 14.03
C PRO A 118 -3.03 3.90 14.77
N ARG A 119 -3.32 2.72 14.21
CA ARG A 119 -2.96 1.44 14.79
C ARG A 119 -1.44 1.24 14.82
N VAL A 120 -0.74 1.59 13.74
CA VAL A 120 0.73 1.56 13.71
C VAL A 120 1.32 2.48 14.78
N LEU A 121 0.84 3.74 14.88
CA LEU A 121 1.35 4.68 15.88
C LEU A 121 1.08 4.20 17.31
N PHE A 122 -0.10 3.63 17.57
CA PHE A 122 -0.44 3.01 18.84
C PHE A 122 0.54 1.89 19.19
N LEU A 123 0.80 0.97 18.25
CA LEU A 123 1.69 -0.16 18.48
C LEU A 123 3.16 0.28 18.64
N ILE A 124 3.65 1.23 17.84
CA ILE A 124 4.99 1.82 18.02
C ILE A 124 5.14 2.41 19.43
N ARG A 125 4.11 3.11 19.92
CA ARG A 125 4.15 3.76 21.23
C ARG A 125 4.16 2.75 22.38
N ASN A 126 3.39 1.68 22.27
CA ASN A 126 3.11 0.76 23.38
C ASN A 126 3.92 -0.55 23.36
N SER A 127 4.43 -0.96 22.19
CA SER A 127 5.11 -2.26 22.02
C SER A 127 6.62 -2.14 21.82
N LEU A 128 7.14 -0.97 21.44
CA LEU A 128 8.56 -0.75 21.16
C LEU A 128 9.18 0.20 22.18
N ASN A 129 10.47 0.00 22.49
CA ASN A 129 11.21 0.81 23.47
C ASN A 129 12.54 1.32 22.90
N GLY A 130 13.06 2.38 23.52
CA GLY A 130 14.42 2.88 23.26
C GLY A 130 14.72 3.22 21.79
N PRO A 131 15.91 2.86 21.28
CA PRO A 131 16.35 3.16 19.91
C PRO A 131 15.42 2.61 18.83
N GLU A 132 14.85 1.43 19.03
CA GLU A 132 13.99 0.79 18.04
C GLU A 132 12.69 1.57 17.81
N ARG A 133 12.06 2.05 18.90
CA ARG A 133 10.88 2.92 18.80
C ARG A 133 11.19 4.16 17.96
N MET A 134 12.37 4.74 18.14
CA MET A 134 12.80 5.92 17.38
C MET A 134 12.97 5.60 15.90
N VAL A 135 13.60 4.46 15.57
CA VAL A 135 13.79 4.00 14.19
C VAL A 135 12.45 3.72 13.52
N ALA A 136 11.57 2.93 14.16
CA ALA A 136 10.25 2.60 13.62
C ALA A 136 9.38 3.85 13.42
N ARG A 137 9.39 4.78 14.39
CA ARG A 137 8.66 6.06 14.26
C ARG A 137 9.21 6.92 13.13
N ARG A 138 10.54 6.97 12.94
CA ARG A 138 11.17 7.71 11.85
C ARG A 138 10.81 7.10 10.50
N GLN A 139 10.94 5.78 10.35
CA GLN A 139 10.58 5.06 9.13
C GLN A 139 9.11 5.25 8.77
N PHE A 140 8.22 5.09 9.75
CA PHE A 140 6.79 5.31 9.55
C PHE A 140 6.47 6.75 9.13
N ARG A 141 7.12 7.75 9.76
CA ARG A 141 6.97 9.16 9.39
C ARG A 141 7.45 9.44 7.97
N VAL A 142 8.63 8.95 7.59
CA VAL A 142 9.15 9.11 6.23
C VAL A 142 8.21 8.45 5.23
N GLY A 143 7.75 7.23 5.50
CA GLY A 143 6.79 6.53 4.66
C GLY A 143 5.48 7.29 4.50
N GLY A 144 4.91 7.79 5.60
CA GLY A 144 3.68 8.59 5.59
C GLY A 144 3.82 9.91 4.83
N LEU A 145 4.95 10.60 4.98
CA LEU A 145 5.22 11.84 4.22
C LEU A 145 5.37 11.57 2.72
N CYS A 146 6.07 10.50 2.33
CA CYS A 146 6.13 10.08 0.92
C CYS A 146 4.74 9.75 0.39
N PHE A 147 3.96 8.93 1.10
CA PHE A 147 2.61 8.55 0.67
C PHE A 147 1.71 9.78 0.48
N LEU A 148 1.71 10.71 1.45
CA LEU A 148 0.93 11.95 1.37
C LEU A 148 1.41 12.86 0.23
N ALA A 149 2.72 13.05 0.08
CA ALA A 149 3.27 13.85 -1.01
C ALA A 149 2.88 13.27 -2.38
N GLY A 150 2.95 11.95 -2.54
CA GLY A 150 2.45 11.29 -3.72
C GLY A 150 0.97 11.58 -3.94
N PHE A 151 0.13 11.50 -2.90
CA PHE A 151 -1.33 11.66 -3.03
C PHE A 151 -1.67 13.06 -3.52
N LEU A 152 -0.96 14.06 -3.01
CA LEU A 152 -1.07 15.44 -3.48
C LEU A 152 -0.67 15.56 -4.96
N LEU A 153 0.41 14.89 -5.40
CA LEU A 153 0.79 14.88 -6.81
C LEU A 153 -0.28 14.21 -7.69
N TRP A 154 -0.87 13.10 -7.25
CA TRP A 154 -1.96 12.44 -7.96
C TRP A 154 -3.20 13.35 -8.10
N LEU A 155 -3.55 14.08 -7.03
CA LEU A 155 -4.65 15.06 -7.07
C LEU A 155 -4.36 16.20 -8.05
N VAL A 156 -3.14 16.74 -8.03
CA VAL A 156 -2.72 17.81 -8.95
C VAL A 156 -2.70 17.33 -10.39
N ASP A 157 -2.22 16.11 -10.65
CA ASP A 157 -2.20 15.50 -11.99
C ASP A 157 -3.61 15.40 -12.58
N GLY A 158 -4.58 14.95 -11.78
CA GLY A 158 -5.98 14.88 -12.18
C GLY A 158 -6.61 16.27 -12.40
N ALA A 159 -6.35 17.23 -11.52
CA ALA A 159 -6.94 18.57 -11.58
C ALA A 159 -6.34 19.45 -12.70
N TYR A 160 -5.05 19.28 -13.02
CA TYR A 160 -4.31 20.13 -13.97
C TYR A 160 -3.79 19.34 -15.18
N CYS A 161 -4.49 18.26 -15.58
CA CYS A 161 -4.06 17.38 -16.67
C CYS A 161 -3.77 18.13 -17.98
N GLY A 162 -4.66 19.02 -18.42
CA GLY A 162 -4.47 19.81 -19.65
C GLY A 162 -3.21 20.69 -19.62
N PRO A 163 -3.06 21.59 -18.64
CA PRO A 163 -1.87 22.41 -18.46
C PRO A 163 -0.57 21.59 -18.33
N LEU A 164 -0.59 20.51 -17.55
CA LEU A 164 0.59 19.65 -17.37
C LEU A 164 1.01 18.98 -18.68
N ARG A 165 0.05 18.53 -19.51
CA ARG A 165 0.34 17.98 -20.83
C ARG A 165 0.97 19.02 -21.76
N ALA A 166 0.40 20.22 -21.85
CA ALA A 166 0.95 21.29 -22.67
C ALA A 166 2.39 21.69 -22.22
N ALA A 167 2.62 21.74 -20.91
CA ALA A 167 3.95 22.01 -20.36
C ALA A 167 4.96 20.89 -20.70
N ARG A 168 4.55 19.61 -20.67
CA ARG A 168 5.39 18.48 -21.07
C ARG A 168 5.76 18.53 -22.56
N GLU A 169 4.80 18.85 -23.42
CA GLU A 169 5.03 19.03 -24.86
C GLU A 169 6.01 20.16 -25.14
N THR A 170 5.96 21.24 -24.35
CA THR A 170 6.86 22.39 -24.50
C THR A 170 8.27 22.11 -23.99
N LEU A 171 8.41 21.42 -22.85
CA LEU A 171 9.72 21.14 -22.22
C LEU A 171 10.49 20.04 -22.94
N GLY A 172 9.79 19.05 -23.51
CA GLY A 172 10.41 17.88 -24.13
C GLY A 172 11.22 17.02 -23.16
N LEU A 173 11.83 15.94 -23.68
CA LEU A 173 12.68 15.07 -22.89
C LEU A 173 14.08 15.68 -22.70
N PRO A 174 14.73 15.48 -21.52
CA PRO A 174 14.27 14.63 -20.40
C PRO A 174 13.37 15.35 -19.39
N TRP A 175 13.23 16.68 -19.47
CA TRP A 175 12.61 17.51 -18.43
C TRP A 175 11.10 17.28 -18.25
N ALA A 176 10.41 16.84 -19.31
CA ALA A 176 9.00 16.44 -19.24
C ALA A 176 8.72 15.38 -18.17
N PHE A 177 9.70 14.53 -17.82
CA PHE A 177 9.57 13.53 -16.77
C PHE A 177 9.29 14.14 -15.39
N LEU A 178 9.78 15.36 -15.11
CA LEU A 178 9.51 16.04 -13.84
C LEU A 178 8.02 16.37 -13.67
N LEU A 179 7.28 16.50 -14.76
CA LEU A 179 5.86 16.82 -14.77
C LEU A 179 4.95 15.58 -14.90
N GLU A 180 5.52 14.37 -14.91
CA GLU A 180 4.75 13.11 -14.87
C GLU A 180 4.33 12.81 -13.43
N PHE A 181 3.45 13.65 -12.87
CA PHE A 181 3.07 13.62 -11.45
C PHE A 181 2.39 12.30 -11.07
N HIS A 182 1.59 11.73 -11.97
CA HIS A 182 1.08 10.36 -11.79
C HIS A 182 2.21 9.33 -11.65
N GLY A 183 3.30 9.50 -12.41
CA GLY A 183 4.49 8.66 -12.30
C GLY A 183 5.17 8.77 -10.94
N TRP A 184 5.33 9.99 -10.44
CA TRP A 184 5.89 10.26 -9.11
C TRP A 184 5.00 9.73 -7.97
N TRP A 185 3.68 9.75 -8.13
CA TRP A 185 2.73 9.14 -7.21
C TRP A 185 3.05 7.66 -6.95
N HIS A 186 3.27 6.86 -7.99
CA HIS A 186 3.62 5.45 -7.80
C HIS A 186 4.94 5.25 -7.06
N ILE A 187 5.96 6.06 -7.36
CA ILE A 187 7.27 5.99 -6.68
C ILE A 187 7.09 6.27 -5.19
N LEU A 188 6.42 7.38 -4.86
CA LEU A 188 6.29 7.85 -3.49
C LEU A 188 5.37 6.96 -2.64
N THR A 189 4.28 6.45 -3.20
CA THR A 189 3.41 5.48 -2.52
C THR A 189 4.09 4.13 -2.32
N SER A 190 4.90 3.67 -3.27
CA SER A 190 5.71 2.45 -3.12
C SER A 190 6.69 2.58 -1.95
N ILE A 191 7.36 3.73 -1.83
CA ILE A 191 8.23 4.04 -0.68
C ILE A 191 7.41 4.03 0.62
N GLY A 192 6.24 4.65 0.61
CA GLY A 192 5.32 4.69 1.74
C GLY A 192 4.89 3.31 2.21
N ALA A 193 4.36 2.49 1.29
CA ALA A 193 3.93 1.13 1.53
C ALA A 193 5.11 0.26 2.02
N GLY A 194 6.27 0.35 1.37
CA GLY A 194 7.46 -0.40 1.78
C GLY A 194 7.94 -0.06 3.19
N ASN A 195 7.92 1.22 3.59
CA ASN A 195 8.23 1.60 4.98
C ASN A 195 7.16 1.11 5.95
N CYS A 196 5.88 1.19 5.58
CA CYS A 196 4.79 0.67 6.41
C CYS A 196 4.94 -0.84 6.65
N ILE A 197 5.21 -1.63 5.60
CA ILE A 197 5.43 -3.08 5.70
C ILE A 197 6.61 -3.39 6.64
N ARG A 198 7.75 -2.70 6.48
CA ARG A 198 8.90 -2.89 7.39
C ARG A 198 8.53 -2.65 8.85
N VAL A 199 7.82 -1.57 9.13
CA VAL A 199 7.38 -1.24 10.49
C VAL A 199 6.40 -2.29 11.00
N THR A 200 5.45 -2.75 10.18
CA THR A 200 4.54 -3.84 10.52
C THR A 200 5.30 -5.11 10.91
N LYS A 201 6.33 -5.51 10.16
CA LYS A 201 7.17 -6.68 10.50
C LYS A 201 7.88 -6.55 11.84
N VAL A 202 8.43 -5.37 12.13
CA VAL A 202 9.06 -5.10 13.45
C VAL A 202 8.04 -5.26 14.58
N LEU A 203 6.81 -4.79 14.36
CA LEU A 203 5.73 -4.89 15.35
C LEU A 203 5.22 -6.33 15.55
N THR A 204 5.13 -7.12 14.47
CA THR A 204 4.66 -8.51 14.53
C THR A 204 5.72 -9.45 15.10
N GLY A 205 7.00 -9.26 14.75
CA GLY A 205 8.10 -10.10 15.23
C GLY A 205 8.42 -9.97 16.72
N LYS A 206 7.95 -8.90 17.39
CA LYS A 206 8.24 -8.64 18.81
C LYS A 206 7.11 -8.95 19.79
N THR A 207 5.92 -9.28 19.31
CA THR A 207 4.85 -9.65 20.23
C THR A 207 4.92 -11.15 20.49
N PRO A 208 5.23 -11.60 21.72
CA PRO A 208 5.26 -13.02 22.01
C PRO A 208 3.89 -13.63 21.69
N ALA A 209 3.91 -14.80 21.05
CA ALA A 209 2.72 -15.61 20.93
C ALA A 209 2.18 -15.83 22.34
N VAL A 210 0.93 -15.43 22.60
CA VAL A 210 0.23 -15.83 23.82
C VAL A 210 0.28 -17.35 23.85
N SER A 211 0.98 -17.90 24.84
CA SER A 211 1.06 -19.33 25.09
C SER A 211 -0.36 -19.89 25.14
N ARG A 212 -0.61 -20.92 24.32
CA ARG A 212 -1.85 -21.70 24.36
C ARG A 212 -2.03 -22.33 25.74
#